data_AF-A0A1V5GKM7-F1
#
_entry.id   AF-A0A1V5GKM7-F1
#
_cell.length_a   1.000
_cell.length_b   1.000
_cell.length_c   1.000
_cell.angle_alpha   90.00
_cell.angle_beta   90.00
_cell.angle_gamma   90.00
#
_symmetry.space_group_name_H-M   'P 1'
#
loop_
_entity.id
_entity.type
_entity.pdbx_description
1 polymer ?
#
loop_
_entity_poly.entity_id
_entity_poly.type
_entity_poly.pdbx_seq_one_letter_code
_entity_poly.pdbx_strand_id
1 'polypeptide(L)'
;MNRLALILASCLLLASSTACSGGFYFGKPEKNDYTLISQDEAKKIIDSEQGVVVVDVRRQDEYDQGHIPGAVLIPNETIQSTPPPQLPDMNQKILIYCRSGNRSKQAAQKLADMGYTNIYEFGGINTWQYGTEIAQPATEPKTEPRFPSLITSAADIALYDPDGQGWNYVFTYNGENFSVDYEYDNWHITDSYKIRNHDDIVIICQALADIHPIHGADLESYRTAEDMAYEWEQHNMAYNLLPEDSQWKGSAKDVDIDPKDQGKSMYQLFKDRLSEGES
;
A
#
# COMPACT_ATOMS: atom_id res chain seq x y z
N MET A 1 55.07 74.65 -31.89
CA MET A 1 55.51 74.01 -33.17
C MET A 1 54.59 72.80 -33.36
N ASN A 2 53.78 72.57 -34.38
CA ASN A 2 53.47 73.13 -35.70
C ASN A 2 51.96 72.85 -35.91
N ARG A 3 51.12 73.85 -36.17
CA ARG A 3 50.71 74.38 -37.50
C ARG A 3 49.61 73.57 -38.22
N LEU A 4 48.51 74.29 -38.46
CA LEU A 4 47.71 74.37 -39.69
C LEU A 4 46.84 73.16 -40.10
N ALA A 5 45.54 73.38 -40.26
CA ALA A 5 44.83 73.44 -41.57
C ALA A 5 44.04 72.13 -41.80
N LEU A 6 42.92 72.00 -42.51
CA LEU A 6 42.04 72.84 -43.34
C LEU A 6 40.78 71.95 -43.63
N ILE A 7 39.60 72.57 -43.85
CA ILE A 7 38.55 72.20 -44.85
C ILE A 7 37.85 70.81 -44.76
N LEU A 8 36.55 70.72 -44.41
CA LEU A 8 35.31 70.88 -45.24
C LEU A 8 35.12 69.85 -46.37
N ALA A 9 34.20 68.88 -46.16
CA ALA A 9 33.24 68.30 -47.12
C ALA A 9 32.68 66.97 -46.56
N SER A 10 31.44 66.94 -46.06
CA SER A 10 30.24 66.56 -46.83
C SER A 10 30.20 65.07 -47.20
N CYS A 11 29.43 64.28 -46.45
CA CYS A 11 28.50 63.32 -47.05
C CYS A 11 27.32 63.07 -46.10
N LEU A 12 26.20 63.65 -46.51
CA LEU A 12 24.87 63.53 -45.96
C LEU A 12 24.29 62.18 -46.40
N LEU A 13 23.97 61.25 -45.49
CA LEU A 13 23.03 60.16 -45.77
C LEU A 13 22.20 59.82 -44.52
N LEU A 14 21.02 60.44 -44.49
CA LEU A 14 19.70 59.88 -44.21
C LEU A 14 19.48 58.99 -42.97
N ALA A 15 18.92 59.66 -41.95
CA ALA A 15 17.82 59.28 -41.07
C ALA A 15 17.30 57.82 -41.10
N SER A 16 17.19 57.23 -39.90
CA SER A 16 15.89 56.79 -39.37
C SER A 16 15.94 56.55 -37.86
N SER A 17 15.28 57.45 -37.14
CA SER A 17 14.41 57.21 -35.98
C SER A 17 14.53 55.87 -35.22
N THR A 18 15.01 55.89 -33.98
CA THR A 18 14.17 55.96 -32.76
C THR A 18 15.06 55.68 -31.54
N ALA A 19 15.12 56.66 -30.63
CA ALA A 19 15.69 56.45 -29.32
C ALA A 19 14.76 55.53 -28.52
N CYS A 20 15.13 54.25 -28.40
CA CYS A 20 14.49 53.38 -27.42
C CYS A 20 15.16 53.68 -26.07
N SER A 21 14.49 54.48 -25.25
CA SER A 21 14.82 54.70 -23.85
C SER A 21 14.84 53.34 -23.14
N GLY A 22 16.05 52.84 -22.88
CA GLY A 22 16.31 51.70 -22.02
C GLY A 22 15.95 52.05 -20.57
N GLY A 23 14.66 52.03 -20.27
CA GLY A 23 14.15 51.97 -18.91
C GLY A 23 14.41 50.57 -18.37
N PHE A 24 15.44 50.43 -17.54
CA PHE A 24 15.58 49.29 -16.66
C PHE A 24 14.35 49.27 -15.73
N TYR A 25 13.39 48.39 -16.02
CA TYR A 25 12.29 48.09 -15.12
C TYR A 25 12.87 47.34 -13.91
N PHE A 26 13.19 48.08 -12.85
CA PHE A 26 13.28 47.49 -11.52
C PHE A 26 11.87 47.03 -11.14
N GLY A 27 11.59 45.74 -11.32
CA GLY A 27 10.40 45.11 -10.76
C GLY A 27 10.33 45.38 -9.26
N LYS A 28 9.18 45.83 -8.77
CA LYS A 28 8.88 45.87 -7.33
C LYS A 28 9.16 44.47 -6.76
N PRO A 29 9.76 44.34 -5.56
CA PRO A 29 9.81 43.06 -4.88
C PRO A 29 8.36 42.60 -4.65
N GLU A 30 8.00 41.43 -5.20
CA GLU A 30 6.73 40.79 -4.86
C GLU A 30 6.76 40.50 -3.36
N LYS A 31 5.85 41.14 -2.62
CA LYS A 31 5.62 40.85 -1.23
C LYS A 31 4.77 39.59 -1.20
N ASN A 32 5.41 38.44 -1.04
CA ASN A 32 4.71 37.19 -0.80
C ASN A 32 4.04 37.25 0.57
N ASP A 33 2.82 36.71 0.70
CA ASP A 33 2.12 36.61 1.98
C ASP A 33 2.59 35.40 2.82
N TYR A 34 3.73 34.80 2.41
CA TYR A 34 4.43 33.72 3.08
C TYR A 34 5.94 34.01 3.12
N THR A 35 6.65 33.34 4.03
CA THR A 35 8.10 33.53 4.22
C THR A 35 8.90 32.52 3.40
N LEU A 36 9.94 32.96 2.71
CA LEU A 36 10.93 32.08 2.08
C LEU A 36 12.07 31.82 3.06
N ILE A 37 12.44 30.55 3.27
CA ILE A 37 13.59 30.16 4.10
C ILE A 37 14.47 29.16 3.37
N SER A 38 15.71 29.02 3.83
CA SER A 38 16.62 27.98 3.35
C SER A 38 16.24 26.60 3.89
N GLN A 39 16.72 25.54 3.23
CA GLN A 39 16.54 24.16 3.71
C GLN A 39 17.23 23.90 5.05
N ASP A 40 18.37 24.55 5.29
CA ASP A 40 19.09 24.47 6.56
C ASP A 40 18.29 25.11 7.71
N GLU A 41 17.62 26.24 7.44
CA GLU A 41 16.69 26.86 8.40
C GLU A 41 15.46 25.99 8.64
N ALA A 42 14.87 25.44 7.57
CA ALA A 42 13.76 24.51 7.68
C ALA A 42 14.12 23.30 8.53
N LYS A 43 15.30 22.69 8.30
CA LYS A 43 15.78 21.56 9.09
C LYS A 43 15.95 21.91 10.57
N LYS A 44 16.53 23.08 10.87
CA LYS A 44 16.66 23.55 12.25
C LYS A 44 15.30 23.69 12.93
N ILE A 45 14.31 24.27 12.24
CA ILE A 45 12.94 24.41 12.77
C ILE A 45 12.32 23.02 13.02
N ILE A 46 12.42 22.11 12.05
CA ILE A 46 11.92 20.73 12.16
C ILE A 46 12.51 20.00 13.37
N ASP A 47 13.81 20.17 13.63
CA ASP A 47 14.50 19.44 14.71
C ASP A 47 14.30 20.04 16.10
N SER A 48 14.04 21.36 16.19
CA SER A 48 14.10 22.09 17.46
C SER A 48 12.77 22.61 17.97
N GLU A 49 11.76 22.72 17.11
CA GLU A 49 10.45 23.25 17.48
C GLU A 49 9.39 22.15 17.54
N GLN A 50 8.50 22.24 18.53
CA GLN A 50 7.33 21.38 18.64
C GLN A 50 6.13 22.02 17.94
N GLY A 51 5.21 21.19 17.45
CA GLY A 51 3.97 21.67 16.83
C GLY A 51 4.19 22.35 15.49
N VAL A 52 5.23 21.97 14.74
CA VAL A 52 5.44 22.37 13.35
C VAL A 52 4.84 21.30 12.43
N VAL A 53 4.14 21.72 11.37
CA VAL A 53 3.65 20.80 10.34
C VAL A 53 4.46 20.97 9.07
N VAL A 54 5.14 19.91 8.65
CA VAL A 54 5.83 19.85 7.36
C VAL A 54 4.83 19.35 6.32
N VAL A 55 4.70 20.06 5.21
CA VAL A 55 3.71 19.78 4.15
C VAL A 55 4.42 19.49 2.84
N ASP A 56 4.20 18.29 2.32
CA ASP A 56 4.57 17.90 0.96
C ASP A 56 3.40 18.18 0.03
N VAL A 57 3.60 19.06 -0.96
CA VAL A 57 2.55 19.38 -1.94
C VAL A 57 2.72 18.73 -3.31
N ARG A 58 3.49 17.63 -3.36
CA ARG A 58 3.61 16.80 -4.55
C ARG A 58 2.40 15.86 -4.69
N ARG A 59 2.42 15.03 -5.73
CA ARG A 59 1.42 13.97 -5.93
C ARG A 59 1.69 12.78 -4.99
N GLN A 60 0.67 11.96 -4.78
CA GLN A 60 0.74 10.74 -3.96
C GLN A 60 1.88 9.81 -4.39
N ASP A 61 2.01 9.53 -5.70
CA ASP A 61 3.05 8.64 -6.23
C ASP A 61 4.47 9.14 -5.91
N GLU A 62 4.68 10.47 -5.92
CA GLU A 62 5.97 11.09 -5.61
C GLU A 62 6.29 11.04 -4.11
N TYR A 63 5.26 11.18 -3.26
CA TYR A 63 5.37 11.09 -1.81
C TYR A 63 5.65 9.66 -1.37
N ASP A 64 4.95 8.69 -1.98
CA ASP A 64 5.11 7.26 -1.69
C ASP A 64 6.53 6.78 -1.99
N GLN A 65 7.13 7.27 -3.08
CA GLN A 65 8.51 6.95 -3.47
C GLN A 65 9.59 7.57 -2.57
N GLY A 66 9.22 8.49 -1.69
CA GLY A 66 10.15 9.14 -0.76
C GLY A 66 9.75 10.58 -0.44
N HIS A 67 9.66 10.92 0.85
CA HIS A 67 9.30 12.24 1.36
C HIS A 67 10.11 12.61 2.61
N ILE A 68 10.04 13.87 3.08
CA ILE A 68 10.72 14.31 4.30
C ILE A 68 10.04 13.66 5.50
N PRO A 69 10.77 13.06 6.47
CA PRO A 69 10.16 12.34 7.57
C PRO A 69 9.13 13.16 8.36
N GLY A 70 7.96 12.55 8.61
CA GLY A 70 6.85 13.20 9.30
C GLY A 70 6.11 14.27 8.50
N ALA A 71 6.43 14.46 7.22
CA ALA A 71 5.68 15.36 6.35
C ALA A 71 4.27 14.83 6.07
N VAL A 72 3.28 15.71 6.08
CA VAL A 72 1.91 15.41 5.67
C VAL A 72 1.75 15.75 4.20
N LEU A 73 1.18 14.82 3.43
CA LEU A 73 0.87 15.03 2.02
C LEU A 73 -0.41 15.85 1.84
N ILE A 74 -0.30 17.00 1.16
CA ILE A 74 -1.43 17.84 0.73
C ILE A 74 -1.14 18.31 -0.70
N PRO A 75 -1.51 17.55 -1.74
CA PRO A 75 -1.13 17.88 -3.11
C PRO A 75 -1.59 19.29 -3.49
N ASN A 76 -0.73 20.07 -4.16
CA ASN A 76 -1.05 21.45 -4.52
C ASN A 76 -2.37 21.57 -5.30
N GLU A 77 -2.69 20.56 -6.10
CA GLU A 77 -3.91 20.48 -6.92
C GLU A 77 -5.19 20.29 -6.09
N THR A 78 -5.10 19.78 -4.86
CA THR A 78 -6.25 19.58 -3.96
C THR A 78 -6.50 20.77 -3.04
N ILE A 79 -5.56 21.71 -2.94
CA ILE A 79 -5.74 22.96 -2.20
C ILE A 79 -6.69 23.87 -3.01
N GLN A 80 -7.93 23.96 -2.54
CA GLN A 80 -9.03 24.71 -3.16
C GLN A 80 -9.28 26.03 -2.42
N SER A 81 -10.53 26.33 -2.03
CA SER A 81 -10.93 27.56 -1.31
C SER A 81 -11.24 27.31 0.17
N THR A 82 -11.16 26.07 0.64
CA THR A 82 -11.38 25.69 2.04
C THR A 82 -10.09 25.12 2.65
N PRO A 83 -9.86 25.33 3.96
CA PRO A 83 -8.76 24.72 4.70
C PRO A 83 -8.67 23.20 4.49
N PRO A 84 -7.48 22.65 4.20
CA PRO A 84 -7.28 21.21 4.18
C PRO A 84 -7.64 20.59 5.54
N PRO A 85 -8.30 19.41 5.58
CA PRO A 85 -8.64 18.73 6.84
C PRO A 85 -7.43 18.47 7.76
N GLN A 86 -6.24 18.34 7.17
CA GLN A 86 -4.97 18.13 7.88
C GLN A 86 -4.41 19.40 8.53
N LEU A 87 -4.91 20.59 8.17
CA LEU A 87 -4.46 21.89 8.68
C LEU A 87 -5.63 22.71 9.26
N PRO A 88 -6.38 22.21 10.26
CA PRO A 88 -7.57 22.91 10.75
C PRO A 88 -7.26 24.22 11.51
N ASP A 89 -6.04 24.39 12.02
CA ASP A 89 -5.61 25.60 12.76
C ASP A 89 -4.94 26.61 11.82
N MET A 90 -5.54 27.81 11.70
CA MET A 90 -5.03 28.91 10.88
C MET A 90 -3.72 29.53 11.39
N ASN A 91 -3.39 29.31 12.67
CA ASN A 91 -2.15 29.78 13.27
C ASN A 91 -1.03 28.74 13.24
N GLN A 92 -1.30 27.54 12.72
CA GLN A 92 -0.33 26.45 12.60
C GLN A 92 0.92 26.94 11.87
N LYS A 93 2.10 26.70 12.45
CA LYS A 93 3.39 26.91 11.75
C LYS A 93 3.54 25.82 10.70
N ILE A 94 3.60 26.22 9.43
CA ILE A 94 3.60 25.34 8.26
C ILE A 94 4.92 25.50 7.51
N LEU A 95 5.65 24.40 7.34
CA LEU A 95 6.83 24.33 6.50
C LEU A 95 6.47 23.58 5.22
N ILE A 96 6.53 24.24 4.06
CA ILE A 96 5.99 23.71 2.81
C ILE A 96 7.07 23.53 1.75
N TYR A 97 7.05 22.36 1.09
CA TYR A 97 7.98 22.01 0.02
C TYR A 97 7.30 21.21 -1.09
N CYS A 98 7.98 21.10 -2.23
CA CYS A 98 7.54 20.22 -3.31
C CYS A 98 8.73 19.54 -4.00
N ARG A 99 8.63 19.21 -5.29
CA ARG A 99 9.75 18.59 -6.03
C ARG A 99 10.93 19.55 -6.25
N SER A 100 10.66 20.78 -6.67
CA SER A 100 11.68 21.74 -7.14
C SER A 100 11.41 23.20 -6.73
N GLY A 101 10.45 23.46 -5.85
CA GLY A 101 10.08 24.80 -5.38
C GLY A 101 8.93 25.51 -6.11
N ASN A 102 8.42 24.99 -7.23
CA ASN A 102 7.37 25.68 -7.99
C ASN A 102 5.96 25.47 -7.41
N ARG A 103 5.59 24.21 -7.13
CA ARG A 103 4.27 23.87 -6.56
C ARG A 103 4.13 24.36 -5.11
N SER A 104 5.20 24.34 -4.34
CA SER A 104 5.23 24.81 -2.95
C SER A 104 4.94 26.31 -2.83
N LYS A 105 5.46 27.14 -3.75
CA LYS A 105 5.11 28.58 -3.80
C LYS A 105 3.64 28.83 -4.11
N GLN A 106 3.07 28.08 -5.06
CA GLN A 106 1.64 28.17 -5.39
C GLN A 106 0.78 27.75 -4.19
N ALA A 107 1.12 26.62 -3.56
CA ALA A 107 0.42 26.13 -2.40
C ALA A 107 0.54 27.10 -1.21
N ALA A 108 1.72 27.67 -0.97
CA ALA A 108 1.95 28.67 0.07
C ALA A 108 1.07 29.90 -0.13
N GLN A 109 0.97 30.42 -1.37
CA GLN A 109 0.09 31.55 -1.65
C GLN A 109 -1.39 31.18 -1.46
N LYS A 110 -1.84 30.01 -1.93
CA LYS A 110 -3.23 29.56 -1.73
C LYS A 110 -3.60 29.48 -0.25
N LEU A 111 -2.71 28.97 0.60
CA LEU A 111 -2.91 28.92 2.05
C LEU A 111 -2.90 30.34 2.63
N ALA A 112 -1.99 31.21 2.19
CA ALA A 112 -1.99 32.60 2.64
C ALA A 112 -3.30 33.32 2.31
N ASP A 113 -3.84 33.12 1.10
CA ASP A 113 -5.11 33.67 0.64
C ASP A 113 -6.32 33.16 1.46
N MET A 114 -6.20 31.99 2.08
CA MET A 114 -7.20 31.45 3.03
C MET A 114 -7.08 32.03 4.44
N GLY A 115 -6.02 32.77 4.74
CA GLY A 115 -5.78 33.41 6.03
C GLY A 115 -4.80 32.68 6.95
N TYR A 116 -4.06 31.67 6.46
CA TYR A 116 -2.92 31.13 7.21
C TYR A 116 -1.80 32.17 7.27
N THR A 117 -1.22 32.39 8.45
CA THR A 117 -0.26 33.49 8.67
C THR A 117 1.18 33.04 8.90
N ASN A 118 1.39 31.76 9.25
CA ASN A 118 2.70 31.22 9.65
C ASN A 118 3.25 30.21 8.63
N ILE A 119 3.38 30.64 7.37
CA ILE A 119 3.79 29.77 6.24
C ILE A 119 5.25 30.04 5.87
N TYR A 120 6.04 28.97 5.80
CA TYR A 120 7.46 28.99 5.45
C TYR A 120 7.73 28.03 4.28
N GLU A 121 8.05 28.58 3.12
CA GLU A 121 8.37 27.81 1.91
C GLU A 121 9.89 27.65 1.78
N PHE A 122 10.35 26.41 1.55
CA PHE A 122 11.78 26.07 1.59
C PHE A 122 12.28 25.27 0.37
N GLY A 123 11.51 25.28 -0.73
CA GLY A 123 11.96 24.81 -2.04
C GLY A 123 11.62 23.36 -2.35
N GLY A 124 12.59 22.65 -2.93
CA GLY A 124 12.42 21.33 -3.51
C GLY A 124 13.12 20.21 -2.76
N ILE A 125 12.47 19.06 -2.63
CA ILE A 125 13.07 17.84 -2.07
C ILE A 125 14.24 17.32 -2.94
N ASN A 126 14.32 17.72 -4.21
CA ASN A 126 15.41 17.32 -5.11
C ASN A 126 16.81 17.79 -4.65
N THR A 127 16.89 18.82 -3.82
CA THR A 127 18.15 19.32 -3.23
C THR A 127 18.22 19.11 -1.72
N TRP A 128 17.25 18.40 -1.14
CA TRP A 128 17.19 18.14 0.30
C TRP A 128 18.25 17.12 0.71
N GLN A 129 19.14 17.51 1.62
CA GLN A 129 20.33 16.72 2.00
C GLN A 129 20.18 15.90 3.29
N TYR A 130 19.04 16.01 3.98
CA TYR A 130 18.88 15.47 5.34
C TYR A 130 18.14 14.12 5.42
N GLY A 131 18.00 13.44 4.28
CA GLY A 131 17.32 12.15 4.18
C GLY A 131 15.82 12.24 3.94
N THR A 132 15.28 11.15 3.42
CA THR A 132 13.86 10.94 3.10
C THR A 132 13.41 9.58 3.62
N GLU A 133 12.14 9.42 3.94
CA GLU A 133 11.52 8.13 4.21
C GLU A 133 10.54 7.76 3.08
N ILE A 134 10.43 6.47 2.78
CA ILE A 134 9.42 5.95 1.87
C ILE A 134 8.12 5.85 2.66
N ALA A 135 6.99 6.20 2.04
CA ALA A 135 5.71 5.96 2.70
C ALA A 135 5.60 4.47 2.99
N GLN A 136 5.44 4.12 4.26
CA GLN A 136 4.96 2.78 4.57
C GLN A 136 3.64 2.63 3.80
N PRO A 137 3.47 1.55 3.01
CA PRO A 137 2.24 1.36 2.26
C PRO A 137 1.09 1.58 3.24
N ALA A 138 0.20 2.52 2.92
CA ALA A 138 -0.94 2.83 3.74
C ALA A 138 -1.56 1.47 4.10
N THR A 139 -1.51 1.12 5.38
CA THR A 139 -2.27 -0.04 5.84
C THR A 139 -3.69 0.32 5.48
N GLU A 140 -4.26 -0.44 4.52
CA GLU A 140 -5.67 -0.30 4.18
C GLU A 140 -6.45 -0.24 5.50
N PRO A 141 -7.50 0.60 5.62
CA PRO A 141 -8.33 0.58 6.81
C PRO A 141 -8.65 -0.90 7.06
N LYS A 142 -8.23 -1.43 8.23
CA LYS A 142 -8.43 -2.83 8.61
C LYS A 142 -9.91 -3.14 8.43
N THR A 143 -10.26 -3.64 7.27
CA THR A 143 -11.52 -4.32 7.07
C THR A 143 -11.32 -5.60 7.86
N GLU A 144 -12.19 -5.80 8.86
CA GLU A 144 -12.19 -7.07 9.59
C GLU A 144 -12.16 -8.18 8.55
N PRO A 145 -11.18 -9.10 8.61
CA PRO A 145 -11.04 -10.14 7.61
C PRO A 145 -12.37 -10.88 7.50
N ARG A 146 -12.79 -11.18 6.27
CA ARG A 146 -14.06 -11.88 5.99
C ARG A 146 -14.23 -13.15 6.84
N PHE A 147 -13.11 -13.81 7.13
CA PHE A 147 -13.00 -14.90 8.09
C PHE A 147 -11.88 -14.56 9.07
N PRO A 148 -12.19 -14.08 10.29
CA PRO A 148 -11.16 -13.86 11.31
C PRO A 148 -10.55 -15.18 11.73
N SER A 149 -9.26 -15.14 12.05
CA SER A 149 -8.57 -16.28 12.67
C SER A 149 -9.12 -16.49 14.08
N LEU A 150 -9.35 -17.76 14.43
CA LEU A 150 -9.90 -18.19 15.72
C LEU A 150 -8.88 -18.94 16.57
N ILE A 151 -7.73 -19.32 15.99
CA ILE A 151 -6.67 -20.07 16.66
C ILE A 151 -5.32 -19.44 16.35
N THR A 152 -4.36 -19.64 17.25
CA THR A 152 -2.98 -19.13 17.10
C THR A 152 -1.95 -20.25 17.07
N SER A 153 -2.34 -21.46 17.47
CA SER A 153 -1.48 -22.63 17.50
C SER A 153 -2.28 -23.94 17.50
N ALA A 154 -1.61 -25.06 17.23
CA ALA A 154 -2.19 -26.40 17.30
C ALA A 154 -2.71 -26.77 18.71
N ALA A 155 -2.24 -26.11 19.76
CA ALA A 155 -2.76 -26.34 21.11
C ALA A 155 -4.22 -25.88 21.27
N ASP A 156 -4.65 -24.91 20.47
CA ASP A 156 -5.99 -24.31 20.56
C ASP A 156 -7.09 -25.25 20.03
N ILE A 157 -6.73 -26.20 19.15
CA ILE A 157 -7.69 -27.14 18.56
C ILE A 157 -7.89 -28.42 19.39
N ALA A 158 -7.11 -28.61 20.45
CA ALA A 158 -7.20 -29.76 21.34
C ALA A 158 -7.30 -31.12 20.60
N LEU A 159 -6.53 -31.30 19.52
CA LEU A 159 -6.54 -32.51 18.68
C LEU A 159 -6.18 -33.74 19.51
N TYR A 160 -7.00 -34.79 19.43
CA TYR A 160 -6.76 -36.04 20.16
C TYR A 160 -7.26 -37.26 19.38
N ASP A 161 -6.67 -38.41 19.68
CA ASP A 161 -7.10 -39.72 19.22
C ASP A 161 -8.06 -40.34 20.28
N PRO A 162 -9.37 -40.47 19.99
CA PRO A 162 -10.35 -40.97 20.94
C PRO A 162 -10.22 -42.47 21.25
N ASP A 163 -9.69 -43.27 20.33
CA ASP A 163 -9.60 -44.73 20.48
C ASP A 163 -8.16 -45.25 20.68
N GLY A 164 -7.18 -44.38 20.49
CA GLY A 164 -5.76 -44.68 20.65
C GLY A 164 -5.18 -45.58 19.55
N GLN A 165 -5.91 -45.78 18.45
CA GLN A 165 -5.50 -46.66 17.35
C GLN A 165 -4.69 -45.93 16.28
N GLY A 166 -4.67 -44.60 16.30
CA GLY A 166 -3.91 -43.75 15.40
C GLY A 166 -4.56 -43.52 14.03
N TRP A 167 -5.83 -43.88 13.86
CA TRP A 167 -6.56 -43.79 12.58
C TRP A 167 -7.65 -42.74 12.58
N ASN A 168 -8.28 -42.49 13.74
CA ASN A 168 -9.38 -41.53 13.87
C ASN A 168 -8.95 -40.48 14.88
N TYR A 169 -9.25 -39.22 14.60
CA TYR A 169 -8.91 -38.09 15.46
C TYR A 169 -10.09 -37.13 15.53
N VAL A 170 -10.09 -36.33 16.59
CA VAL A 170 -11.07 -35.26 16.78
C VAL A 170 -10.35 -33.99 17.18
N PHE A 171 -10.70 -32.87 16.57
CA PHE A 171 -10.29 -31.54 17.03
C PHE A 171 -11.49 -30.63 17.24
N THR A 172 -11.33 -29.63 18.10
CA THR A 172 -12.33 -28.60 18.35
C THR A 172 -11.96 -27.31 17.61
N TYR A 173 -12.89 -26.71 16.89
CA TYR A 173 -12.72 -25.40 16.27
C TYR A 173 -14.01 -24.61 16.41
N ASN A 174 -13.91 -23.38 16.93
CA ASN A 174 -15.07 -22.52 17.22
C ASN A 174 -16.16 -23.20 18.10
N GLY A 175 -15.74 -24.09 19.01
CA GLY A 175 -16.65 -24.85 19.89
C GLY A 175 -17.38 -26.03 19.23
N GLU A 176 -17.08 -26.35 17.96
CA GLU A 176 -17.58 -27.53 17.25
C GLU A 176 -16.47 -28.59 17.12
N ASN A 177 -16.84 -29.86 17.21
CA ASN A 177 -15.91 -30.98 17.01
C ASN A 177 -15.90 -31.42 15.55
N PHE A 178 -14.71 -31.57 14.99
CA PHE A 178 -14.46 -32.07 13.64
C PHE A 178 -13.82 -33.46 13.73
N SER A 179 -14.34 -34.41 12.96
CA SER A 179 -13.77 -35.75 12.84
C SER A 179 -12.78 -35.78 11.71
N VAL A 180 -11.65 -36.46 11.94
CA VAL A 180 -10.55 -36.57 11.00
C VAL A 180 -10.07 -38.01 10.94
N ASP A 181 -10.05 -38.59 9.75
CA ASP A 181 -9.64 -39.97 9.52
C ASP A 181 -8.34 -39.97 8.71
N TYR A 182 -7.39 -40.82 9.11
CA TYR A 182 -6.19 -41.11 8.35
C TYR A 182 -6.30 -42.50 7.74
N GLU A 183 -6.21 -42.62 6.42
CA GLU A 183 -6.15 -43.92 5.76
C GLU A 183 -5.33 -43.82 4.48
N TYR A 184 -4.46 -44.80 4.22
CA TYR A 184 -3.67 -44.90 2.98
C TYR A 184 -2.95 -43.61 2.55
N ASP A 185 -2.26 -42.94 3.48
CA ASP A 185 -1.52 -41.70 3.19
C ASP A 185 -2.45 -40.55 2.76
N ASN A 186 -3.66 -40.50 3.31
CA ASN A 186 -4.66 -39.47 3.07
C ASN A 186 -5.31 -39.04 4.40
N TRP A 187 -5.50 -37.73 4.57
CA TRP A 187 -6.32 -37.16 5.65
C TRP A 187 -7.70 -36.78 5.12
N HIS A 188 -8.75 -37.40 5.65
CA HIS A 188 -10.14 -36.99 5.43
C HIS A 188 -10.63 -36.14 6.60
N ILE A 189 -11.07 -34.90 6.36
CA ILE A 189 -11.66 -34.03 7.39
C ILE A 189 -13.14 -33.78 7.05
N THR A 190 -14.03 -34.27 7.92
CA THR A 190 -15.47 -34.12 7.74
C THR A 190 -15.94 -32.70 8.07
N ASP A 191 -16.83 -32.16 7.23
CA ASP A 191 -17.42 -30.82 7.29
C ASP A 191 -16.39 -29.67 7.28
N SER A 192 -15.22 -29.95 6.70
CA SER A 192 -14.07 -29.05 6.61
C SER A 192 -14.41 -27.68 5.97
N TYR A 193 -15.44 -27.60 5.14
CA TYR A 193 -15.93 -26.38 4.50
C TYR A 193 -16.32 -25.24 5.46
N LYS A 194 -16.58 -25.57 6.73
CA LYS A 194 -16.91 -24.62 7.79
C LYS A 194 -15.70 -23.79 8.23
N ILE A 195 -14.48 -24.27 7.99
CA ILE A 195 -13.21 -23.61 8.35
C ILE A 195 -12.66 -22.92 7.11
N ARG A 196 -12.52 -21.58 7.16
CA ARG A 196 -12.28 -20.75 5.97
C ARG A 196 -11.18 -19.70 6.12
N ASN A 197 -10.67 -19.52 7.34
CA ASN A 197 -9.51 -18.68 7.55
C ASN A 197 -8.25 -19.48 7.16
N HIS A 198 -7.44 -18.92 6.26
CA HIS A 198 -6.25 -19.57 5.71
C HIS A 198 -5.26 -19.99 6.81
N ASP A 199 -4.88 -19.04 7.68
CA ASP A 199 -3.90 -19.28 8.73
C ASP A 199 -4.35 -20.40 9.69
N ASP A 200 -5.64 -20.43 10.04
CA ASP A 200 -6.22 -21.49 10.87
C ASP A 200 -6.16 -22.86 10.17
N ILE A 201 -6.47 -22.92 8.87
CA ILE A 201 -6.36 -24.15 8.08
C ILE A 201 -4.91 -24.64 8.07
N VAL A 202 -3.93 -23.75 7.85
CA VAL A 202 -2.50 -24.10 7.86
C VAL A 202 -2.07 -24.65 9.23
N ILE A 203 -2.53 -24.05 10.32
CA ILE A 203 -2.26 -24.55 11.69
C ILE A 203 -2.81 -25.96 11.87
N ILE A 204 -4.04 -26.23 11.41
CA ILE A 204 -4.65 -27.57 11.50
C ILE A 204 -3.88 -28.56 10.64
N CYS A 205 -3.57 -28.21 9.39
CA CYS A 205 -2.79 -29.06 8.48
C CYS A 205 -1.42 -29.40 9.06
N GLN A 206 -0.73 -28.43 9.69
CA GLN A 206 0.55 -28.69 10.34
C GLN A 206 0.39 -29.67 11.51
N ALA A 207 -0.64 -29.50 12.35
CA ALA A 207 -0.91 -30.40 13.47
C ALA A 207 -1.16 -31.84 13.00
N LEU A 208 -1.87 -32.02 11.88
CA LEU A 208 -2.11 -33.33 11.28
C LEU A 208 -0.83 -33.93 10.67
N ALA A 209 -0.05 -33.12 9.94
CA ALA A 209 1.21 -33.55 9.33
C ALA A 209 2.28 -33.94 10.37
N ASP A 210 2.27 -33.31 11.54
CA ASP A 210 3.15 -33.65 12.67
C ASP A 210 2.82 -35.02 13.27
N ILE A 211 1.58 -35.50 13.13
CA ILE A 211 1.15 -36.84 13.56
C ILE A 211 1.45 -37.85 12.46
N HIS A 212 0.88 -37.65 11.27
CA HIS A 212 1.14 -38.47 10.09
C HIS A 212 1.46 -37.57 8.90
N PRO A 213 2.72 -37.56 8.43
CA PRO A 213 3.08 -36.79 7.26
C PRO A 213 2.48 -37.43 5.99
N ILE A 214 2.06 -36.59 5.04
CA ILE A 214 1.46 -37.01 3.77
C ILE A 214 2.48 -36.86 2.65
N HIS A 215 2.61 -37.86 1.78
CA HIS A 215 3.53 -37.73 0.65
C HIS A 215 3.03 -36.72 -0.39
N GLY A 216 3.97 -36.13 -1.13
CA GLY A 216 3.66 -35.40 -2.35
C GLY A 216 3.22 -36.34 -3.46
N ALA A 217 2.75 -35.79 -4.57
CA ALA A 217 2.34 -36.52 -5.77
C ALA A 217 3.48 -37.36 -6.39
N ASP A 218 4.74 -37.05 -6.05
CA ASP A 218 5.91 -37.83 -6.44
C ASP A 218 6.11 -39.10 -5.60
N LEU A 219 5.38 -39.26 -4.49
CA LEU A 219 5.49 -40.34 -3.50
C LEU A 219 6.89 -40.46 -2.87
N GLU A 220 7.72 -39.43 -2.99
CA GLU A 220 9.08 -39.39 -2.45
C GLU A 220 9.26 -38.25 -1.45
N SER A 221 8.67 -37.08 -1.73
CA SER A 221 8.65 -35.93 -0.83
C SER A 221 7.45 -35.97 0.11
N TYR A 222 7.49 -35.17 1.19
CA TYR A 222 6.33 -34.93 2.05
C TYR A 222 5.77 -33.54 1.77
N ARG A 223 4.44 -33.42 1.87
CA ARG A 223 3.73 -32.15 1.69
C ARG A 223 3.99 -31.21 2.86
N THR A 224 3.98 -29.92 2.55
CA THR A 224 3.92 -28.87 3.58
C THR A 224 2.48 -28.64 4.04
N ALA A 225 2.30 -28.05 5.23
CA ALA A 225 0.98 -27.64 5.70
C ALA A 225 0.30 -26.66 4.74
N GLU A 226 1.07 -25.82 4.04
CA GLU A 226 0.56 -24.91 3.02
C GLU A 226 0.04 -25.64 1.78
N ASP A 227 0.76 -26.66 1.32
CA ASP A 227 0.28 -27.48 0.20
C ASP A 227 -1.02 -28.18 0.56
N MET A 228 -1.14 -28.68 1.79
CA MET A 228 -2.35 -29.30 2.32
C MET A 228 -3.50 -28.29 2.44
N ALA A 229 -3.23 -27.09 2.96
CA ALA A 229 -4.20 -26.01 3.11
C ALA A 229 -4.74 -25.53 1.75
N TYR A 230 -3.87 -25.43 0.73
CA TYR A 230 -4.28 -25.07 -0.63
C TYR A 230 -5.39 -25.98 -1.17
N GLU A 231 -5.25 -27.30 -0.98
CA GLU A 231 -6.23 -28.29 -1.43
C GLU A 231 -7.56 -28.19 -0.66
N TRP A 232 -7.48 -28.01 0.66
CA TRP A 232 -8.65 -27.72 1.49
C TRP A 232 -9.39 -26.49 0.97
N GLU A 233 -8.69 -25.40 0.66
CA GLU A 233 -9.29 -24.22 0.09
C GLU A 233 -9.96 -24.47 -1.27
N GLN A 234 -9.41 -25.38 -2.09
CA GLN A 234 -10.07 -25.76 -3.34
C GLN A 234 -11.40 -26.48 -3.10
N HIS A 235 -11.48 -27.34 -2.09
CA HIS A 235 -12.74 -27.97 -1.65
C HIS A 235 -13.73 -26.91 -1.13
N ASN A 236 -13.27 -25.98 -0.29
CA ASN A 236 -14.09 -24.87 0.19
C ASN A 236 -14.65 -24.03 -0.97
N MET A 237 -13.82 -23.72 -1.97
CA MET A 237 -14.24 -23.02 -3.17
C MET A 237 -15.28 -23.81 -3.96
N ALA A 238 -15.08 -25.12 -4.14
CA ALA A 238 -16.05 -25.99 -4.80
C ALA A 238 -17.40 -25.97 -4.08
N TYR A 239 -17.41 -26.17 -2.76
CA TYR A 239 -18.63 -26.18 -1.96
C TYR A 239 -19.42 -24.87 -2.06
N ASN A 240 -18.71 -23.72 -2.07
CA ASN A 240 -19.33 -22.41 -2.18
C ASN A 240 -19.86 -22.09 -3.59
N LEU A 241 -19.28 -22.69 -4.64
CA LEU A 241 -19.66 -22.44 -6.03
C LEU A 241 -20.71 -23.42 -6.57
N LEU A 242 -20.73 -24.66 -6.06
CA LEU A 242 -21.69 -25.68 -6.48
C LEU A 242 -23.12 -25.28 -6.05
N PRO A 243 -24.12 -25.42 -6.95
CA PRO A 243 -25.53 -25.20 -6.63
C PRO A 243 -26.00 -26.03 -5.42
N GLU A 244 -26.95 -25.51 -4.64
CA GLU A 244 -27.48 -26.20 -3.44
C GLU A 244 -28.13 -27.55 -3.78
N ASP A 245 -28.71 -27.70 -4.97
CA ASP A 245 -29.31 -28.93 -5.48
C ASP A 245 -28.32 -29.86 -6.19
N SER A 246 -27.04 -29.47 -6.28
CA SER A 246 -26.00 -30.33 -6.84
C SER A 246 -25.77 -31.53 -5.93
N GLN A 247 -25.95 -32.74 -6.47
CA GLN A 247 -25.58 -34.00 -5.81
C GLN A 247 -24.10 -34.04 -5.38
N TRP A 248 -23.25 -33.22 -6.00
CA TRP A 248 -21.81 -33.16 -5.76
C TRP A 248 -21.41 -32.16 -4.67
N LYS A 249 -22.30 -31.26 -4.25
CA LYS A 249 -22.01 -30.31 -3.17
C LYS A 249 -21.67 -31.03 -1.87
N GLY A 250 -22.35 -32.16 -1.61
CA GLY A 250 -22.04 -33.04 -0.48
C GLY A 250 -20.61 -33.57 -0.50
N SER A 251 -20.05 -33.87 -1.67
CA SER A 251 -18.66 -34.34 -1.82
C SER A 251 -17.61 -33.24 -1.71
N ALA A 252 -18.00 -31.97 -1.80
CA ALA A 252 -17.09 -30.84 -1.63
C ALA A 252 -17.05 -30.31 -0.19
N LYS A 253 -17.94 -30.81 0.68
CA LYS A 253 -18.07 -30.35 2.06
C LYS A 253 -16.92 -30.86 2.95
N ASP A 254 -16.32 -31.98 2.56
CA ASP A 254 -15.19 -32.62 3.23
C ASP A 254 -13.94 -32.42 2.37
N VAL A 255 -12.76 -32.35 2.98
CA VAL A 255 -11.49 -32.38 2.24
C VAL A 255 -10.86 -33.76 2.40
N ASP A 256 -10.31 -34.27 1.30
CA ASP A 256 -9.58 -35.53 1.21
C ASP A 256 -8.15 -35.21 0.77
N ILE A 257 -7.26 -34.90 1.72
CA ILE A 257 -5.89 -34.47 1.44
C ILE A 257 -5.06 -35.65 0.92
N ASP A 258 -5.14 -35.88 -0.38
CA ASP A 258 -4.56 -37.04 -1.07
C ASP A 258 -3.30 -36.61 -1.85
N PRO A 259 -2.19 -37.37 -1.79
CA PRO A 259 -1.00 -37.13 -2.60
C PRO A 259 -1.31 -36.91 -4.09
N LYS A 260 -2.29 -37.64 -4.65
CA LYS A 260 -2.67 -37.54 -6.06
C LYS A 260 -3.32 -36.21 -6.43
N ASP A 261 -3.81 -35.47 -5.44
CA ASP A 261 -4.59 -34.23 -5.58
C ASP A 261 -3.74 -32.98 -5.31
N GLN A 262 -2.48 -33.16 -4.90
CA GLN A 262 -1.53 -32.07 -4.68
C GLN A 262 -1.46 -31.10 -5.87
N GLY A 263 -1.68 -29.82 -5.57
CA GLY A 263 -1.56 -28.72 -6.54
C GLY A 263 -2.68 -28.65 -7.57
N LYS A 264 -3.70 -29.51 -7.51
CA LYS A 264 -4.88 -29.39 -8.38
C LYS A 264 -5.75 -28.23 -7.92
N SER A 265 -6.20 -27.42 -8.87
CA SER A 265 -7.23 -26.42 -8.64
C SER A 265 -8.60 -27.04 -8.42
N MET A 266 -9.53 -26.27 -7.85
CA MET A 266 -10.94 -26.64 -7.74
C MET A 266 -11.53 -27.14 -9.08
N TYR A 267 -11.23 -26.47 -10.19
CA TYR A 267 -11.70 -26.93 -11.49
C TYR A 267 -11.14 -28.32 -11.84
N GLN A 268 -9.86 -28.60 -11.56
CA GLN A 268 -9.27 -29.91 -11.87
C GLN A 268 -9.80 -31.02 -10.97
N LEU A 269 -10.06 -30.72 -9.68
CA LEU A 269 -10.62 -31.67 -8.71
C LEU A 269 -12.09 -32.00 -9.02
N PHE A 270 -12.86 -31.01 -9.50
CA PHE A 270 -14.31 -31.12 -9.66
C PHE A 270 -14.78 -30.99 -11.12
N LYS A 271 -13.89 -31.06 -12.12
CA LYS A 271 -14.22 -30.85 -13.55
C LYS A 271 -15.40 -31.68 -14.02
N ASP A 272 -15.32 -33.00 -13.80
CA ASP A 272 -16.33 -33.95 -14.25
C ASP A 272 -17.67 -33.69 -13.52
N ARG A 273 -17.59 -33.27 -12.25
CA ARG A 273 -18.72 -32.91 -11.38
C ARG A 273 -19.36 -31.58 -11.76
N LEU A 274 -18.61 -30.65 -12.34
CA LEU A 274 -19.08 -29.36 -12.84
C LEU A 274 -19.77 -29.48 -14.21
N SER A 275 -19.35 -30.43 -15.06
CA SER A 275 -19.97 -30.64 -16.38
C SER A 275 -21.34 -31.34 -16.35
N GLU A 276 -21.65 -32.08 -15.28
CA GLU A 276 -22.93 -32.78 -15.13
C GLU A 276 -24.10 -31.87 -14.73
N GLY A 277 -23.83 -30.59 -14.40
CA GLY A 277 -24.87 -29.57 -14.16
C GLY A 277 -25.32 -28.82 -15.42
N GLU A 278 -24.74 -29.12 -16.60
CA GLU A 278 -25.05 -28.46 -17.88
C GLU A 278 -25.92 -29.31 -18.84
N SER A 279 -26.42 -30.47 -18.41
CA SER A 279 -27.26 -31.37 -19.23
C SER A 279 -28.72 -31.44 -18.77
#